data_AF-A0A957HBZ5-F1
#
_entry.id   AF-A0A957HBZ5-F1
#
_cell.length_a   1.000
_cell.length_b   1.000
_cell.length_c   1.000
_cell.angle_alpha   90.00
_cell.angle_beta   90.00
_cell.angle_gamma   90.00
#
_symmetry.space_group_name_H-M   'P 1'
#
loop_
_entity.id
_entity.type
_entity.pdbx_description
1 polymer ?
#
loop_
_entity_poly.entity_id
_entity_poly.type
_entity_poly.pdbx_seq_one_letter_code
_entity_poly.pdbx_strand_id
1 'polypeptide(L)'
;MSEVDTETPVVQDELATLKHRADMLGISYHPSIGVEKLREKVRAALEEAAPATASQEEEPSVPEEETLAQKRVRLRKEAAALVRIRVTCMNPAKAEWEGEVFTAGNASVGSFRKYVPFNADEGWHVPNIIYKQMRDRQCQVFTTVRDSRGNSVRKGKLIREFAIEVLPQLTKAELEELARRQAMAGSID
;
A
#
# COMPACT_ATOMS: atom_id res chain seq x y z
N MET A 1 17.11 37.81 63.71
CA MET A 1 15.63 37.90 63.68
C MET A 1 15.29 38.86 62.56
N SER A 2 14.59 38.52 61.50
CA SER A 2 13.71 37.39 61.24
C SER A 2 13.51 37.32 59.72
N GLU A 3 13.59 36.12 59.17
CA GLU A 3 13.21 35.77 57.80
C GLU A 3 11.74 36.10 57.56
N VAL A 4 11.41 36.64 56.39
CA VAL A 4 10.03 36.89 55.97
C VAL A 4 9.76 36.03 54.73
N ASP A 5 8.99 34.97 54.97
CA ASP A 5 8.42 34.04 54.01
C ASP A 5 7.74 34.75 52.84
N THR A 6 8.16 34.44 51.62
CA THR A 6 7.55 34.93 50.37
C THR A 6 7.22 33.76 49.43
N GLU A 7 6.49 32.74 49.90
CA GLU A 7 6.10 31.57 49.08
C GLU A 7 4.58 31.36 48.92
N THR A 8 3.73 32.17 49.55
CA THR A 8 2.30 31.84 49.71
C THR A 8 1.32 32.20 48.57
N PRO A 9 1.55 33.15 47.63
CA PRO A 9 0.49 33.56 46.69
C PRO A 9 0.35 32.68 45.44
N VAL A 10 1.34 31.86 45.08
CA VAL A 10 1.34 31.09 43.82
C VAL A 10 0.49 29.82 43.92
N VAL A 11 0.42 29.20 45.10
CA VAL A 11 -0.21 27.89 45.32
C VAL A 11 -1.74 27.94 45.20
N GLN A 12 -2.36 29.10 45.46
CA GLN A 12 -3.83 29.24 45.39
C GLN A 12 -4.35 29.32 43.94
N ASP A 13 -3.57 29.90 43.03
CA ASP A 13 -3.95 30.07 41.62
C ASP A 13 -3.87 28.73 40.85
N GLU A 14 -2.86 27.90 41.18
CA GLU A 14 -2.73 26.54 40.64
C GLU A 14 -3.90 25.63 41.07
N LEU A 15 -4.40 25.80 42.29
CA LEU A 15 -5.53 25.01 42.80
C LEU A 15 -6.82 25.34 42.05
N ALA A 16 -7.07 26.63 41.79
CA ALA A 16 -8.26 27.08 41.06
C ALA A 16 -8.27 26.57 39.60
N THR A 17 -7.12 26.62 38.93
CA THR A 17 -6.97 26.11 37.56
C THR A 17 -7.14 24.60 37.49
N LEU A 18 -6.62 23.84 38.47
CA LEU A 18 -6.82 22.38 38.53
C LEU A 18 -8.27 21.98 38.82
N LYS A 19 -9.00 22.74 39.64
CA LYS A 19 -10.44 22.51 39.88
C LYS A 19 -11.26 22.71 38.61
N HIS A 20 -11.01 23.79 37.88
CA HIS A 20 -11.68 24.05 36.61
C HIS A 20 -11.42 22.93 35.59
N ARG A 21 -10.18 22.43 35.52
CA ARG A 21 -9.82 21.30 34.66
C ARG A 21 -10.47 19.99 35.09
N ALA A 22 -10.60 19.75 36.40
CA ALA A 22 -11.31 18.60 36.94
C ALA A 22 -12.82 18.65 36.64
N ASP A 23 -13.44 19.82 36.75
CA ASP A 23 -14.86 20.03 36.43
C ASP A 23 -15.13 19.78 34.93
N MET A 24 -14.24 20.27 34.05
CA MET A 24 -14.30 20.02 32.61
C MET A 24 -14.15 18.53 32.24
N LEU A 25 -13.38 17.77 33.03
CA LEU A 25 -13.18 16.33 32.87
C LEU A 25 -14.21 15.48 33.64
N GLY A 26 -15.14 16.11 34.38
CA GLY A 26 -16.17 15.42 35.16
C GLY A 26 -15.66 14.66 36.39
N ILE A 27 -14.49 15.02 36.93
CA ILE A 27 -13.84 14.32 38.05
C ILE A 27 -14.37 14.86 39.39
N SER A 28 -14.99 14.01 40.20
CA SER A 28 -15.41 14.40 41.56
C SER A 28 -14.21 14.56 42.51
N TYR A 29 -14.17 15.66 43.26
CA TYR A 29 -13.16 15.92 44.31
C TYR A 29 -13.78 16.49 45.58
N HIS A 30 -13.07 16.33 46.70
CA HIS A 30 -13.49 16.90 47.98
C HIS A 30 -13.20 18.42 48.00
N PRO A 31 -14.07 19.28 48.56
CA PRO A 31 -13.89 20.74 48.54
C PRO A 31 -12.54 21.25 49.06
N SER A 32 -11.95 20.52 50.02
CA SER A 32 -10.64 20.79 50.66
C SER A 32 -9.49 19.90 50.17
N ILE A 33 -9.57 19.35 48.95
CA ILE A 33 -8.48 18.56 48.36
C ILE A 33 -7.20 19.40 48.18
N GLY A 34 -6.04 18.80 48.49
CA GLY A 34 -4.74 19.42 48.26
C GLY A 34 -4.32 19.42 46.79
N VAL A 35 -3.45 20.36 46.41
CA VAL A 35 -2.97 20.58 45.02
C VAL A 35 -2.38 19.31 44.40
N GLU A 36 -1.53 18.59 45.15
CA GLU A 36 -0.87 17.37 44.68
C GLU A 36 -1.88 16.26 44.34
N LYS A 37 -2.85 16.00 45.22
CA LYS A 37 -3.87 14.96 45.01
C LYS A 37 -4.82 15.28 43.87
N LEU A 38 -5.15 16.56 43.66
CA LEU A 38 -5.99 16.98 42.54
C LEU A 38 -5.23 16.87 41.21
N ARG A 39 -3.94 17.22 41.20
CA ARG A 39 -3.06 17.08 40.05
C ARG A 39 -2.89 15.63 39.63
N GLU A 40 -2.70 14.70 40.57
CA GLU A 40 -2.65 13.27 40.30
C GLU A 40 -3.95 12.74 39.67
N LYS A 41 -5.12 13.14 40.21
CA LYS A 41 -6.42 12.74 39.67
C LYS A 41 -6.67 13.27 38.26
N VAL A 42 -6.36 14.54 38.01
CA VAL A 42 -6.50 15.17 36.68
C VAL A 42 -5.55 14.52 35.67
N ARG A 43 -4.32 14.19 36.09
CA ARG A 43 -3.35 13.49 35.25
C ARG A 43 -3.80 12.06 34.93
N ALA A 44 -4.26 11.32 35.93
CA ALA A 44 -4.78 9.96 35.73
C ALA A 44 -5.96 9.95 34.74
N ALA A 45 -6.90 10.89 34.88
CA ALA A 45 -8.01 11.01 33.93
C ALA A 45 -7.58 11.45 32.53
N LEU A 46 -6.54 12.27 32.39
CA LEU A 46 -5.97 12.63 31.09
C LEU A 46 -5.20 11.47 30.45
N GLU A 47 -4.54 10.64 31.24
CA GLU A 47 -3.87 9.41 30.78
C GLU A 47 -4.89 8.32 30.42
N GLU A 48 -6.04 8.27 31.10
CA GLU A 48 -7.16 7.36 30.80
C GLU A 48 -8.01 7.84 29.60
N ALA A 49 -8.10 9.16 29.38
CA ALA A 49 -8.79 9.78 28.23
C ALA A 49 -7.89 9.98 26.99
N ALA A 50 -6.58 9.72 27.09
CA ALA A 50 -5.70 9.60 25.94
C ALA A 50 -5.80 8.14 25.44
N PRO A 51 -6.54 7.84 24.37
CA PRO A 51 -6.54 6.50 23.83
C PRO A 51 -5.12 6.15 23.40
N ALA A 52 -4.60 5.12 24.05
CA ALA A 52 -3.50 4.32 23.58
C ALA A 52 -3.69 4.05 22.08
N THR A 53 -2.88 4.74 21.28
CA THR A 53 -2.53 4.29 19.94
C THR A 53 -1.52 3.15 20.08
N ALA A 54 -1.97 2.01 20.61
CA ALA A 54 -1.28 0.72 20.58
C ALA A 54 -2.14 -0.30 21.35
N SER A 55 -2.35 -1.46 20.73
CA SER A 55 -3.04 -2.64 21.27
C SER A 55 -4.57 -2.60 21.19
N GLN A 56 -5.07 -2.64 19.95
CA GLN A 56 -6.34 -3.34 19.70
C GLN A 56 -6.06 -4.83 19.89
N GLU A 57 -6.48 -5.37 21.03
CA GLU A 57 -6.83 -6.80 21.13
C GLU A 57 -8.08 -6.98 20.26
N GLU A 58 -7.87 -7.50 19.06
CA GLU A 58 -8.92 -7.99 18.19
C GLU A 58 -9.56 -9.22 18.85
N GLU A 59 -10.73 -9.04 19.47
CA GLU A 59 -11.71 -10.11 19.51
C GLU A 59 -11.92 -10.61 18.07
N PRO A 60 -11.98 -11.93 17.81
CA PRO A 60 -12.20 -12.45 16.48
C PRO A 60 -13.65 -12.14 16.08
N SER A 61 -13.85 -10.95 15.52
CA SER A 61 -15.09 -10.61 14.86
C SER A 61 -15.24 -11.55 13.68
N VAL A 62 -16.35 -12.27 13.72
CA VAL A 62 -16.87 -13.09 12.62
C VAL A 62 -16.67 -12.33 11.31
N PRO A 63 -16.10 -12.93 10.24
CA PRO A 63 -15.79 -12.18 9.03
C PRO A 63 -17.07 -11.51 8.52
N GLU A 64 -17.15 -10.19 8.66
CA GLU A 64 -18.21 -9.41 8.03
C GLU A 64 -18.14 -9.74 6.54
N GLU A 65 -19.17 -10.41 6.02
CA GLU A 65 -19.24 -10.72 4.61
C GLU A 65 -19.20 -9.39 3.85
N GLU A 66 -18.05 -9.09 3.22
CA GLU A 66 -17.88 -7.86 2.45
C GLU A 66 -19.07 -7.68 1.52
N THR A 67 -19.70 -6.50 1.60
CA THR A 67 -20.76 -6.15 0.65
C THR A 67 -20.21 -6.27 -0.78
N LEU A 68 -21.09 -6.62 -1.74
CA LEU A 68 -20.69 -6.77 -3.15
C LEU A 68 -19.98 -5.52 -3.71
N ALA A 69 -20.34 -4.33 -3.22
CA ALA A 69 -19.70 -3.07 -3.57
C ALA A 69 -18.27 -2.96 -3.02
N GLN A 70 -18.06 -3.25 -1.73
CA GLN A 70 -16.73 -3.26 -1.11
C GLN A 70 -15.80 -4.28 -1.78
N LYS A 71 -16.32 -5.48 -2.08
CA LYS A 71 -15.58 -6.52 -2.80
C LYS A 71 -15.11 -6.07 -4.18
N ARG A 72 -15.97 -5.36 -4.94
CA ARG A 72 -15.60 -4.79 -6.26
C ARG A 72 -14.49 -3.75 -6.14
N VAL A 73 -14.57 -2.86 -5.17
CA VAL A 73 -13.54 -1.84 -4.92
C VAL A 73 -12.20 -2.52 -4.58
N ARG A 74 -12.21 -3.52 -3.70
CA ARG A 74 -11.02 -4.30 -3.35
C ARG A 74 -10.39 -4.98 -4.57
N LEU A 75 -11.19 -5.70 -5.35
CA LEU A 75 -10.72 -6.39 -6.56
C LEU A 75 -10.18 -5.41 -7.60
N ARG A 76 -10.82 -4.23 -7.74
CA ARG A 76 -10.36 -3.19 -8.65
C ARG A 76 -9.02 -2.61 -8.19
N LYS A 77 -8.83 -2.39 -6.89
CA LYS A 77 -7.56 -1.93 -6.31
C LYS A 77 -6.45 -2.97 -6.52
N GLU A 78 -6.76 -4.25 -6.30
CA GLU A 78 -5.79 -5.35 -6.54
C GLU A 78 -5.42 -5.47 -8.02
N ALA A 79 -6.40 -5.33 -8.93
CA ALA A 79 -6.18 -5.37 -10.37
C ALA A 79 -5.34 -4.17 -10.87
N ALA A 80 -5.56 -3.00 -10.28
CA ALA A 80 -4.86 -1.75 -10.60
C ALA A 80 -3.47 -1.65 -9.97
N ALA A 81 -3.14 -2.50 -8.97
CA ALA A 81 -1.84 -2.49 -8.33
C ALA A 81 -0.72 -2.62 -9.37
N LEU A 82 0.22 -1.68 -9.36
CA LEU A 82 1.31 -1.64 -10.33
C LEU A 82 2.39 -2.64 -9.92
N VAL A 83 2.82 -3.45 -10.89
CA VAL A 83 3.94 -4.38 -10.75
C VAL A 83 5.03 -3.95 -11.72
N ARG A 84 6.24 -3.77 -11.23
CA ARG A 84 7.40 -3.46 -12.07
C ARG A 84 7.94 -4.76 -12.68
N ILE A 85 7.92 -4.84 -14.00
CA ILE A 85 8.31 -6.05 -14.74
C ILE A 85 9.31 -5.72 -15.84
N ARG A 86 10.20 -6.66 -16.12
CA ARG A 86 10.97 -6.74 -17.36
C ARG A 86 10.44 -7.90 -18.18
N VAL A 87 10.17 -7.66 -19.46
CA VAL A 87 9.49 -8.63 -20.33
C VAL A 87 10.35 -8.92 -21.54
N THR A 88 10.57 -10.19 -21.83
CA THR A 88 11.18 -10.66 -23.08
C THR A 88 10.16 -11.48 -23.87
N CYS A 89 9.97 -11.17 -25.15
CA CYS A 89 9.07 -11.91 -26.02
C CYS A 89 9.77 -13.17 -26.57
N MET A 90 9.20 -14.34 -26.27
CA MET A 90 9.68 -15.65 -26.75
C MET A 90 8.96 -16.10 -28.03
N ASN A 91 8.05 -15.29 -28.56
CA ASN A 91 7.30 -15.60 -29.76
C ASN A 91 8.12 -15.25 -31.02
N PRO A 92 8.52 -16.23 -31.84
CA PRO A 92 9.31 -15.96 -33.04
C PRO A 92 8.59 -15.03 -34.04
N ALA A 93 7.25 -15.05 -34.07
CA ALA A 93 6.47 -14.20 -34.96
C ALA A 93 6.45 -12.72 -34.55
N LYS A 94 6.88 -12.41 -33.31
CA LYS A 94 6.91 -11.05 -32.74
C LYS A 94 8.33 -10.65 -32.30
N ALA A 95 9.35 -11.31 -32.85
CA ALA A 95 10.74 -11.09 -32.45
C ALA A 95 11.21 -9.64 -32.73
N GLU A 96 10.67 -9.01 -33.78
CA GLU A 96 11.01 -7.64 -34.17
C GLU A 96 10.13 -6.58 -33.49
N TRP A 97 9.18 -6.97 -32.63
CA TRP A 97 8.28 -6.02 -32.00
C TRP A 97 8.95 -5.36 -30.80
N GLU A 98 8.85 -4.04 -30.70
CA GLU A 98 9.35 -3.27 -29.56
C GLU A 98 8.42 -3.35 -28.34
N GLY A 99 7.17 -3.77 -28.53
CA GLY A 99 6.18 -3.90 -27.47
C GLY A 99 4.79 -4.21 -28.01
N GLU A 100 3.85 -4.44 -27.10
CA GLU A 100 2.43 -4.72 -27.42
C GLU A 100 1.50 -3.94 -26.48
N VAL A 101 0.35 -3.50 -27.01
CA VAL A 101 -0.72 -2.95 -26.18
C VAL A 101 -1.56 -4.11 -25.65
N PHE A 102 -1.55 -4.30 -24.34
CA PHE A 102 -2.38 -5.30 -23.67
C PHE A 102 -3.68 -4.68 -23.19
N THR A 103 -4.76 -5.41 -23.41
CA THR A 103 -6.08 -5.10 -22.84
C THR A 103 -6.55 -6.30 -22.04
N ALA A 104 -6.77 -6.10 -20.74
CA ALA A 104 -7.26 -7.10 -19.81
C ALA A 104 -8.43 -6.52 -19.01
N GLY A 105 -9.51 -7.27 -18.84
CA GLY A 105 -10.65 -6.78 -18.09
C GLY A 105 -11.69 -7.84 -17.82
N ASN A 106 -12.56 -7.55 -16.85
CA ASN A 106 -13.74 -8.33 -16.56
C ASN A 106 -14.86 -7.43 -15.99
N ALA A 107 -16.07 -7.97 -15.85
CA ALA A 107 -17.23 -7.22 -15.38
C ALA A 107 -17.08 -6.64 -13.95
N SER A 108 -16.20 -7.20 -13.12
CA SER A 108 -16.04 -6.79 -11.72
C SER A 108 -15.04 -5.64 -11.53
N VAL A 109 -13.99 -5.58 -12.36
CA VAL A 109 -12.90 -4.59 -12.22
C VAL A 109 -12.84 -3.57 -13.36
N GLY A 110 -13.57 -3.80 -14.45
CA GLY A 110 -13.50 -3.02 -15.69
C GLY A 110 -12.38 -3.50 -16.61
N SER A 111 -12.03 -2.67 -17.61
CA SER A 111 -10.95 -2.92 -18.56
C SER A 111 -9.74 -2.03 -18.28
N PHE A 112 -8.56 -2.63 -18.38
CA PHE A 112 -7.26 -1.97 -18.27
C PHE A 112 -6.54 -2.14 -19.59
N ARG A 113 -6.00 -1.05 -20.13
CA ARG A 113 -5.23 -1.04 -21.37
C ARG A 113 -3.90 -0.33 -21.14
N LYS A 114 -2.79 -0.98 -21.47
CA LYS A 114 -1.45 -0.41 -21.31
C LYS A 114 -0.51 -0.93 -22.40
N TYR A 115 0.30 -0.04 -22.97
CA TYR A 115 1.43 -0.43 -23.79
C TYR A 115 2.55 -0.96 -22.91
N VAL A 116 3.08 -2.14 -23.24
CA VAL A 116 4.19 -2.77 -22.54
C VAL A 116 5.34 -2.96 -23.52
N PRO A 117 6.46 -2.24 -23.35
CA PRO A 117 7.65 -2.43 -24.15
C PRO A 117 8.33 -3.77 -23.79
N PHE A 118 8.91 -4.41 -24.79
CA PHE A 118 9.74 -5.60 -24.63
C PHE A 118 11.21 -5.18 -24.44
N ASN A 119 11.95 -5.97 -23.65
CA ASN A 119 13.38 -5.79 -23.36
C ASN A 119 13.74 -4.40 -22.80
N ALA A 120 12.84 -3.78 -22.03
CA ALA A 120 13.14 -2.56 -21.29
C ALA A 120 14.01 -2.86 -20.06
N ASP A 121 15.27 -2.46 -20.09
CA ASP A 121 16.25 -2.75 -19.02
C ASP A 121 15.86 -2.12 -17.68
N GLU A 122 15.35 -0.89 -17.68
CA GLU A 122 14.91 -0.20 -16.46
C GLU A 122 13.61 -0.76 -15.87
N GLY A 123 12.96 -1.70 -16.56
CA GLY A 123 11.67 -2.25 -16.19
C GLY A 123 10.49 -1.30 -16.44
N TRP A 124 9.30 -1.87 -16.49
CA TRP A 124 8.07 -1.16 -16.82
C TRP A 124 6.98 -1.46 -15.80
N HIS A 125 6.21 -0.45 -15.40
CA HIS A 125 5.10 -0.63 -14.46
C HIS A 125 3.82 -0.97 -15.20
N VAL A 126 3.22 -2.10 -14.83
CA VAL A 126 2.03 -2.66 -15.47
C VAL A 126 0.99 -3.02 -14.40
N PRO A 127 -0.31 -2.78 -14.64
CA PRO A 127 -1.37 -3.26 -13.74
C PRO A 127 -1.31 -4.78 -13.54
N ASN A 128 -1.52 -5.24 -12.31
CA ASN A 128 -1.46 -6.64 -11.91
C ASN A 128 -2.36 -7.55 -12.77
N ILE A 129 -3.52 -7.07 -13.21
CA ILE A 129 -4.40 -7.83 -14.11
C ILE A 129 -3.74 -8.11 -15.48
N ILE A 130 -3.01 -7.14 -16.04
CA ILE A 130 -2.27 -7.32 -17.28
C ILE A 130 -1.06 -8.23 -17.04
N TYR A 131 -0.35 -8.07 -15.93
CA TYR A 131 0.72 -8.99 -15.55
C TYR A 131 0.23 -10.46 -15.50
N LYS A 132 -0.90 -10.71 -14.82
CA LYS A 132 -1.52 -12.04 -14.75
C LYS A 132 -1.86 -12.56 -16.16
N GLN A 133 -2.46 -11.72 -17.02
CA GLN A 133 -2.73 -12.08 -18.42
C GLN A 133 -1.46 -12.46 -19.18
N MET A 134 -0.40 -11.66 -19.09
CA MET A 134 0.86 -11.90 -19.80
C MET A 134 1.56 -13.18 -19.32
N ARG A 135 1.52 -13.43 -18.00
CA ARG A 135 2.10 -14.64 -17.40
C ARG A 135 1.46 -15.93 -17.92
N ASP A 136 0.15 -15.88 -18.17
CA ASP A 136 -0.64 -17.04 -18.57
C ASP A 136 -0.69 -17.22 -20.10
N ARG A 137 -0.26 -16.22 -20.88
CA ARG A 137 -0.21 -16.30 -22.36
C ARG A 137 0.85 -17.28 -22.85
N GLN A 138 0.47 -18.08 -23.86
CA GLN A 138 1.31 -19.09 -24.49
C GLN A 138 1.36 -18.88 -26.00
N CYS A 139 2.47 -19.26 -26.63
CA CYS A 139 2.63 -19.31 -28.07
C CYS A 139 3.02 -20.72 -28.51
N GLN A 140 2.63 -21.10 -29.72
CA GLN A 140 3.02 -22.37 -30.32
C GLN A 140 4.31 -22.19 -31.11
N VAL A 141 5.36 -22.90 -30.70
CA VAL A 141 6.63 -22.96 -31.40
C VAL A 141 6.79 -24.34 -32.03
N PHE A 142 7.21 -24.37 -33.28
CA PHE A 142 7.45 -25.63 -33.98
C PHE A 142 8.92 -26.03 -33.88
N THR A 143 9.15 -27.26 -33.47
CA THR A 143 10.49 -27.87 -33.39
C THR A 143 10.54 -29.11 -34.25
N THR A 144 11.69 -29.37 -34.87
CA THR A 144 11.90 -30.58 -35.67
C THR A 144 12.35 -31.70 -34.74
N VAL A 145 11.55 -32.75 -34.63
CA VAL A 145 11.83 -33.94 -33.83
C VAL A 145 12.09 -35.11 -34.79
N ARG A 146 13.12 -35.91 -34.51
CA ARG A 146 13.35 -37.16 -35.24
C ARG A 146 12.51 -38.27 -34.63
N ASP A 147 11.73 -38.94 -35.47
CA ASP A 147 10.98 -40.14 -35.07
C ASP A 147 11.92 -41.34 -34.92
N SER A 148 11.44 -42.39 -34.25
CA SER A 148 12.06 -43.72 -34.12
C SER A 148 12.56 -44.32 -35.44
N ARG A 149 11.97 -43.92 -36.57
CA ARG A 149 12.34 -44.34 -37.94
C ARG A 149 13.34 -43.40 -38.64
N GLY A 150 13.86 -42.40 -37.95
CA GLY A 150 14.84 -41.44 -38.49
C GLY A 150 14.25 -40.27 -39.28
N ASN A 151 12.93 -40.24 -39.51
CA ASN A 151 12.26 -39.16 -40.23
C ASN A 151 12.16 -37.89 -39.37
N SER A 152 12.44 -36.74 -39.98
CA SER A 152 12.27 -35.43 -39.36
C SER A 152 10.80 -34.97 -39.46
N VAL A 153 10.12 -34.85 -38.32
CA VAL A 153 8.73 -34.37 -38.25
C VAL A 153 8.69 -33.05 -37.48
N ARG A 154 7.97 -32.06 -38.03
CA ARG A 154 7.76 -30.77 -37.38
C ARG A 154 6.63 -30.90 -36.35
N LYS A 155 6.96 -30.78 -35.06
CA LYS A 155 6.00 -30.88 -33.95
C LYS A 155 5.82 -29.52 -33.29
N GLY A 156 4.56 -29.11 -33.11
CA GLY A 156 4.21 -27.93 -32.32
C GLY A 156 4.35 -28.20 -30.82
N LYS A 157 4.94 -27.24 -30.10
CA LYS A 157 5.01 -27.21 -28.63
C LYS A 157 4.46 -25.86 -28.16
N LEU A 158 3.59 -25.88 -27.15
CA LEU A 158 3.18 -24.67 -26.46
C LEU A 158 4.25 -24.28 -25.44
N ILE A 159 4.71 -23.03 -25.53
CA ILE A 159 5.60 -22.40 -24.56
C ILE A 159 4.95 -21.11 -24.06
N ARG A 160 5.44 -20.55 -22.95
CA ARG A 160 5.02 -19.21 -22.52
C ARG A 160 5.41 -18.18 -23.58
N GLU A 161 4.49 -17.28 -23.91
CA GLU A 161 4.75 -16.25 -24.93
C GLU A 161 5.77 -15.22 -24.42
N PHE A 162 5.75 -14.94 -23.11
CA PHE A 162 6.60 -13.95 -22.47
C PHE A 162 7.40 -14.57 -21.32
N ALA A 163 8.69 -14.24 -21.27
CA ALA A 163 9.52 -14.41 -20.07
C ALA A 163 9.44 -13.12 -19.27
N ILE A 164 8.92 -13.19 -18.03
CA ILE A 164 8.65 -12.03 -17.19
C ILE A 164 9.49 -12.13 -15.92
N GLU A 165 10.34 -11.14 -15.70
CA GLU A 165 11.11 -10.95 -14.47
C GLU A 165 10.42 -9.84 -13.65
N VAL A 166 10.09 -10.12 -12.39
CA VAL A 166 9.49 -9.14 -11.48
C VAL A 166 10.61 -8.42 -10.76
N LEU A 167 10.68 -7.10 -10.94
CA LEU A 167 11.68 -6.24 -10.32
C LEU A 167 11.14 -5.64 -9.02
N PRO A 168 12.01 -5.27 -8.07
CA PRO A 168 11.60 -4.52 -6.90
C PRO A 168 10.99 -3.18 -7.30
N GLN A 169 9.99 -2.76 -6.53
CA GLN A 169 9.35 -1.45 -6.69
C GLN A 169 10.38 -0.32 -6.48
N LEU A 170 10.13 0.82 -7.10
CA LEU A 170 10.96 2.00 -6.92
C LEU A 170 10.97 2.45 -5.46
N THR A 171 12.16 2.80 -4.97
CA THR A 171 12.32 3.41 -3.66
C THR A 171 11.75 4.83 -3.64
N LYS A 172 11.53 5.39 -2.45
CA LYS A 172 11.02 6.77 -2.30
C LYS A 172 11.90 7.80 -3.01
N ALA A 173 13.22 7.67 -2.89
CA ALA A 173 14.17 8.56 -3.54
C ALA A 173 14.10 8.48 -5.08
N GLU A 174 13.94 7.28 -5.64
CA GLU A 174 13.79 7.08 -7.09
C GLU A 174 12.46 7.62 -7.62
N LEU A 175 11.38 7.54 -6.82
CA LEU A 175 10.08 8.13 -7.16
C LEU A 175 10.14 9.67 -7.19
N GLU A 176 10.84 10.28 -6.23
CA GLU A 176 11.05 11.73 -6.20
C GLU A 176 11.87 12.20 -7.41
N GLU A 177 12.93 11.46 -7.77
CA GLU A 177 13.73 11.75 -8.96
C GLU A 177 12.91 11.58 -10.25
N LEU A 178 12.08 10.54 -10.34
CA LEU A 178 11.17 10.33 -11.47
C LEU A 178 10.18 11.50 -11.59
N ALA A 179 9.58 11.92 -10.48
CA ALA A 179 8.64 13.04 -10.44
C ALA A 179 9.31 14.34 -10.87
N ARG A 180 10.54 14.59 -10.40
CA ARG A 180 11.36 15.75 -10.83
C ARG A 180 11.60 15.73 -12.34
N ARG A 181 11.97 14.57 -12.90
CA ARG A 181 12.19 14.42 -14.34
C ARG A 181 10.92 14.64 -15.16
N GLN A 182 9.79 14.12 -14.69
CA GLN A 182 8.48 14.31 -15.33
C GLN A 182 8.04 15.78 -15.30
N ALA A 183 8.27 16.48 -14.18
CA ALA A 183 7.97 17.90 -14.04
C ALA A 183 8.82 18.76 -14.99
N MET A 184 10.11 18.46 -15.11
CA MET A 184 11.02 19.16 -16.04
C MET A 184 10.68 18.89 -17.51
N ALA A 185 10.19 17.69 -17.83
CA ALA A 185 9.76 17.33 -19.19
C ALA A 185 8.37 17.90 -19.57
N GLY A 186 7.65 18.52 -18.63
CA GLY A 186 6.30 19.05 -18.87
C GLY A 186 5.25 17.95 -19.16
N SER A 187 5.54 16.70 -18.79
CA SER A 187 4.70 15.52 -19.10
C SER A 187 3.65 15.25 -18.00
N ILE A 188 3.22 16.28 -17.28
CA ILE A 188 2.19 16.15 -16.24
C ILE A 188 0.82 16.27 -16.92
N ASP A 189 0.12 15.14 -17.01
CA ASP A 189 -1.33 15.03 -17.18
C ASP A 189 -1.86 14.06 -16.11
#